data_AF-A0A9D8NKY7-F1
#
_entry.id   AF-A0A9D8NKY7-F1
#
_cell.length_a   1.000
_cell.length_b   1.000
_cell.length_c   1.000
_cell.angle_alpha   90.00
_cell.angle_beta   90.00
_cell.angle_gamma   90.00
#
_symmetry.space_group_name_H-M   'P 1'
#
loop_
_entity.id
_entity.type
_entity.pdbx_description
1 polymer ?
#
loop_
_entity_poly.entity_id
_entity_poly.type
_entity_poly.pdbx_seq_one_letter_code
_entity_poly.pdbx_strand_id
1 'polypeptide(L)' 'MNSIVRPLLGAFVLSVLSVAPAAPAPRLPNIIVIFCDDLGYADIGPFGCKAYTTPHLDR' A
#
# COMPACT_ATOMS: atom_id res chain seq x y z
N MET A 1 -4.17 14.18 -51.92
CA MET A 1 -3.31 13.76 -50.79
C MET A 1 -4.03 13.69 -49.44
N ASN A 2 -5.25 14.23 -49.27
CA ASN A 2 -5.86 14.40 -47.95
C ASN A 2 -6.66 13.16 -47.46
N SER A 3 -6.93 12.19 -48.34
CA SER A 3 -7.74 11.00 -48.06
C SER A 3 -7.00 9.92 -47.25
N ILE A 4 -5.67 9.89 -47.33
CA ILE A 4 -4.79 8.91 -46.66
C ILE A 4 -4.31 9.44 -45.30
N VAL A 5 -4.18 10.77 -45.15
CA VAL A 5 -3.67 11.40 -43.92
C VAL A 5 -4.68 11.34 -42.77
N ARG A 6 -5.99 11.37 -43.09
CA ARG A 6 -7.09 11.27 -42.11
C ARG A 6 -7.11 9.94 -41.34
N PRO A 7 -7.05 8.76 -41.97
CA PRO A 7 -7.01 7.49 -41.24
C PRO A 7 -5.68 7.30 -40.50
N LEU A 8 -4.55 7.81 -41.03
CA LEU A 8 -3.26 7.76 -40.34
C LEU A 8 -3.26 8.62 -39.07
N LEU A 9 -3.84 9.82 -39.13
CA LEU A 9 -3.99 10.69 -37.97
C LEU A 9 -4.93 10.05 -36.92
N GLY A 10 -6.02 9.42 -37.36
CA GLY A 10 -6.93 8.68 -36.50
C GLY A 10 -6.24 7.48 -35.82
N ALA A 11 -5.46 6.69 -36.57
CA ALA A 11 -4.73 5.55 -36.03
C ALA A 11 -3.63 5.98 -35.05
N PHE A 12 -2.95 7.09 -35.31
CA PHE A 12 -1.94 7.65 -34.41
C PHE A 12 -2.57 8.08 -33.07
N VAL A 13 -3.67 8.82 -33.12
CA VAL A 13 -4.42 9.25 -31.92
C VAL A 13 -4.92 8.03 -31.13
N LEU A 14 -5.42 7.00 -31.80
CA LEU A 14 -5.87 5.77 -31.15
C LEU A 14 -4.73 5.01 -30.46
N SER A 15 -3.53 5.00 -31.06
CA SER A 15 -2.36 4.33 -30.48
C SER A 15 -1.85 5.04 -29.22
N VAL A 16 -1.93 6.38 -29.18
CA VAL A 16 -1.52 7.19 -28.02
C VAL A 16 -2.48 7.00 -26.84
N LEU A 17 -3.78 6.80 -27.12
CA LEU A 17 -4.80 6.57 -26.09
C LEU A 17 -4.74 5.15 -25.48
N SER A 18 -4.08 4.19 -26.12
CA SER A 18 -4.08 2.79 -25.70
C SER A 18 -3.00 2.43 -24.66
N VAL A 19 -2.11 3.36 -24.30
CA VAL A 19 -1.06 3.14 -23.29
C VAL A 19 -1.53 3.69 -21.94
N ALA A 20 -2.44 2.97 -21.29
CA ALA A 20 -2.73 3.19 -19.87
C ALA A 20 -1.79 2.29 -19.04
N PRO A 21 -1.04 2.84 -18.06
CA PRO A 21 -0.25 2.00 -17.16
C PRO A 21 -1.19 1.10 -16.36
N ALA A 22 -0.89 -0.20 -16.31
CA ALA A 22 -1.60 -1.13 -15.45
C ALA A 22 -1.43 -0.68 -13.99
N ALA A 23 -2.54 -0.55 -13.27
CA ALA A 23 -2.48 -0.29 -11.84
C ALA A 23 -1.73 -1.44 -11.16
N PRO A 24 -0.77 -1.16 -10.26
CA PRO A 24 -0.11 -2.21 -9.51
C PRO A 24 -1.16 -3.00 -8.71
N ALA A 25 -1.03 -4.33 -8.71
CA ALA A 25 -1.90 -5.17 -7.90
C ALA A 25 -1.82 -4.72 -6.43
N PRO A 26 -2.94 -4.73 -5.68
CA PRO A 26 -2.92 -4.45 -4.27
C PRO A 26 -1.94 -5.40 -3.57
N ARG A 27 -0.92 -4.86 -2.90
CA ARG A 27 -0.02 -5.68 -2.10
C ARG A 27 -0.76 -6.12 -0.85
N LEU A 28 -0.67 -7.41 -0.54
CA LEU A 28 -1.17 -7.94 0.72
C LEU A 28 -0.31 -7.39 1.88
N PRO A 29 -0.89 -7.16 3.07
CA PRO A 29 -0.13 -6.80 4.24
C PRO A 29 0.76 -7.97 4.69
N ASN A 30 1.95 -7.65 5.21
CA ASN A 30 2.76 -8.63 5.95
C ASN A 30 2.17 -8.78 7.35
N ILE A 31 2.03 -10.02 7.83
CA ILE A 31 1.53 -10.31 9.18
C ILE A 31 2.70 -10.76 10.04
N ILE A 32 2.92 -10.07 11.16
CA ILE A 32 3.91 -10.43 12.17
C ILE A 32 3.15 -10.71 13.47
N VAL A 33 3.30 -11.91 14.03
CA VAL A 33 2.72 -12.29 15.32
C VAL A 33 3.83 -12.25 16.36
N ILE A 34 3.68 -11.37 17.35
CA ILE A 34 4.56 -11.32 18.52
C ILE A 34 3.80 -11.99 19.65
N PHE A 35 4.32 -13.11 20.12
CA PHE A 35 3.76 -13.87 21.23
C PHE A 35 4.66 -13.69 22.45
N CYS A 36 4.07 -13.23 23.55
CA CYS A 36 4.75 -13.05 24.83
C CYS A 36 4.10 -13.98 25.86
N ASP A 37 4.92 -14.75 26.56
CA ASP A 37 4.46 -15.57 27.67
C ASP A 37 4.25 -14.69 28.92
N ASP A 38 3.20 -14.97 29.69
CA ASP A 38 2.86 -14.28 30.95
C ASP A 38 2.79 -12.74 30.91
N LEU A 39 2.59 -12.12 29.74
CA LEU A 39 2.39 -10.67 29.65
C LEU A 39 0.96 -10.30 30.10
N GLY A 40 0.84 -9.72 31.29
CA GLY A 40 -0.42 -9.25 31.85
C GLY A 40 -0.93 -7.98 31.18
N TYR A 41 -2.23 -7.74 31.29
CA TYR A 41 -2.87 -6.54 30.71
C TYR A 41 -2.27 -5.24 31.27
N ALA A 42 -1.99 -5.19 32.58
CA ALA A 42 -1.47 -3.99 33.24
C ALA A 42 0.06 -3.82 33.12
N ASP A 43 0.74 -4.67 32.35
CA ASP A 43 2.20 -4.68 32.25
C ASP A 43 2.76 -3.71 31.21
N ILE A 44 1.93 -3.12 30.34
CA ILE A 44 2.36 -2.12 29.35
C ILE A 44 1.82 -0.72 29.66
N GLY A 45 2.54 0.30 29.19
CA GLY A 45 2.29 1.72 29.50
C GLY A 45 0.83 2.17 29.31
N PRO A 46 0.20 1.92 28.15
CA PRO A 46 -1.20 2.32 27.88
C PRO A 46 -2.24 1.78 28.86
N PHE A 47 -1.92 0.71 29.59
CA PHE A 47 -2.81 0.05 30.52
C PHE A 47 -2.43 0.27 31.99
N GLY A 48 -1.50 1.19 32.26
CA GLY A 48 -1.23 1.68 33.61
C GLY A 48 0.04 1.12 34.26
N CYS A 49 0.93 0.47 33.51
CA CYS A 49 2.24 0.09 34.03
C CYS A 49 3.04 1.35 34.42
N LYS A 50 3.44 1.43 35.69
CA LYS A 50 4.27 2.54 36.25
C LYS A 50 5.65 2.08 36.71
N ALA A 51 5.87 0.76 36.78
CA ALA A 51 7.10 0.18 37.31
C ALA A 51 8.26 0.20 36.30
N TYR A 52 7.94 0.15 35.01
CA TYR A 52 8.89 0.15 33.90
C TYR A 52 8.22 0.72 32.64
N THR A 53 9.03 1.02 31.62
CA THR A 53 8.56 1.60 30.37
C THR A 53 8.58 0.58 29.23
N THR A 54 7.62 0.69 28.31
CA THR A 54 7.50 -0.18 27.14
C THR A 54 7.51 0.64 25.84
N PRO A 55 8.57 1.43 25.57
CA PRO A 55 8.54 2.50 24.56
C PRO A 55 8.27 2.03 23.12
N HIS A 56 8.51 0.75 22.82
CA HIS A 56 8.18 0.17 21.52
C HIS A 56 6.74 -0.35 21.40
N LEU A 57 6.08 -0.68 22.52
CA LEU A 57 4.67 -1.07 22.57
C LEU A 57 3.75 0.12 22.84
N ASP A 58 4.28 1.21 23.39
CA ASP A 58 3.52 2.44 23.70
C ASP A 58 3.22 3.30 22.45
N ARG A 59 3.74 2.92 21.27
CA ARG A 59 3.71 3.71 20.02
C ARG A 59 3.12 2.94 18.84
#